data_AF-A0A5E4SS69-F1
#
_entry.id   AF-A0A5E4SS69-F1
#
_cell.length_a   1.000
_cell.length_b   1.000
_cell.length_c   1.000
_cell.angle_alpha   90.00
_cell.angle_beta   90.00
_cell.angle_gamma   90.00
#
_symmetry.space_group_name_H-M   'P 1'
#
loop_
_entity.id
_entity.type
_entity.pdbx_description
1 polymer ?
#
loop_
_entity_poly.entity_id
_entity_poly.type
_entity_poly.pdbx_seq_one_letter_code
_entity_poly.pdbx_strand_id
1 'polypeptide(L)'
;MTKPYILSGPDRDHRAGTISLMSTISYDPMAPRPTSPLLIGKYVVHRKPLARTPMMVYMIMLGNVVVGTQISIPSIADCDAASKRERARLAAVAEAQTARDAKVAACDMKSRATRSKHKAANAARAKEAA
;
A
#
# COMPACT_ATOMS: atom_id res chain seq x y z
N MET A 1 -19.40 28.81 -9.15
CA MET A 1 -18.75 29.47 -10.31
C MET A 1 -17.28 29.70 -9.99
N THR A 2 -16.42 28.76 -10.35
CA THR A 2 -14.96 28.90 -10.19
C THR A 2 -14.45 29.78 -11.32
N LYS A 3 -13.86 30.93 -10.98
CA LYS A 3 -13.19 31.79 -11.96
C LYS A 3 -12.14 30.95 -12.69
N PRO A 4 -12.14 30.89 -14.03
CA PRO A 4 -11.03 30.27 -14.75
C PRO A 4 -9.75 31.03 -14.37
N TYR A 5 -8.65 30.31 -14.15
CA TYR A 5 -7.32 30.90 -14.06
C TYR A 5 -6.92 31.41 -15.45
N ILE A 6 -7.54 32.52 -15.86
CA ILE A 6 -7.11 33.29 -17.03
C ILE A 6 -5.96 34.13 -16.53
N LEU A 7 -4.73 33.73 -16.86
CA LEU A 7 -3.59 34.63 -16.80
C LEU A 7 -3.84 35.73 -17.83
N SER A 8 -4.00 36.96 -17.38
CA SER A 8 -4.30 38.11 -18.22
C SER A 8 -3.12 38.44 -19.14
N GLY A 9 -3.25 38.16 -20.43
CA GLY A 9 -2.28 38.59 -21.45
C GLY A 9 -2.65 38.06 -22.85
N PRO A 10 -2.46 38.86 -23.92
CA PRO A 10 -2.79 38.45 -25.30
C PRO A 10 -1.79 37.46 -25.91
N ASP A 11 -0.72 37.12 -25.19
CA ASP A 11 0.36 36.25 -25.65
C ASP A 11 0.59 35.11 -24.65
N ARG A 12 0.85 33.90 -25.19
CA ARG A 12 1.35 32.66 -24.56
C ARG A 12 0.24 31.64 -24.29
N ASP A 13 0.00 30.76 -25.27
CA ASP A 13 0.79 29.53 -25.32
C ASP A 13 1.18 29.12 -26.77
N HIS A 14 1.46 30.11 -27.62
CA HIS A 14 1.93 29.92 -28.98
C HIS A 14 3.46 29.76 -29.01
N ARG A 15 3.99 28.63 -28.56
CA ARG A 15 5.29 28.18 -29.07
C ARG A 15 5.08 27.90 -30.57
N ALA A 16 5.80 28.61 -31.43
CA ALA A 16 5.75 28.38 -32.88
C ALA A 16 6.03 26.90 -33.16
N GLY A 17 5.05 26.18 -33.74
CA GLY A 17 5.13 24.75 -34.05
C GLY A 17 4.47 23.78 -33.06
N THR A 18 3.81 24.25 -32.00
CA THR A 18 3.01 23.40 -31.08
C THR A 18 1.57 23.90 -30.95
N ILE A 19 0.60 23.00 -31.13
CA ILE A 19 -0.82 23.25 -30.84
C ILE A 19 -0.99 23.19 -29.31
N SER A 20 -1.35 24.30 -28.68
CA SER A 20 -1.68 24.35 -27.26
C SER A 20 -3.06 23.72 -27.05
N LEU A 21 -3.14 22.71 -26.18
CA LEU A 21 -4.36 21.94 -25.95
C LEU A 21 -5.00 22.39 -24.63
N MET A 22 -6.03 23.23 -24.71
CA MET A 22 -6.80 23.65 -23.54
C MET A 22 -7.98 22.69 -23.35
N SER A 23 -7.94 21.86 -22.30
CA SER A 23 -9.07 21.00 -21.94
C SER A 23 -9.88 21.61 -20.80
N THR A 24 -11.14 21.95 -21.03
CA THR A 24 -12.10 22.31 -19.98
C THR A 24 -12.98 21.11 -19.66
N ILE A 25 -13.14 20.79 -18.37
CA ILE A 25 -13.95 19.66 -17.92
C ILE A 25 -15.06 20.23 -17.03
N SER A 26 -16.31 20.01 -17.41
CA SER A 26 -17.45 20.30 -16.53
C SER A 26 -17.52 19.23 -15.44
N TYR A 27 -17.49 19.65 -14.18
CA TYR A 27 -17.47 18.75 -13.03
C TYR A 27 -18.51 19.18 -12.00
N ASP A 28 -19.48 18.31 -11.74
CA ASP A 28 -20.44 18.44 -10.65
C ASP A 28 -19.95 17.65 -9.43
N PRO A 29 -19.62 18.31 -8.31
CA PRO A 29 -19.20 17.63 -7.09
C PRO A 29 -20.26 16.75 -6.44
N MET A 30 -21.54 17.01 -6.69
CA MET A 30 -22.67 16.33 -6.03
C MET A 30 -23.24 15.18 -6.85
N ALA A 31 -22.86 15.06 -8.13
CA ALA A 31 -23.30 13.97 -8.98
C ALA A 31 -22.83 12.59 -8.45
N PRO A 32 -23.70 11.55 -8.45
CA PRO A 32 -23.32 10.20 -8.06
C PRO A 32 -22.16 9.70 -8.91
N ARG A 33 -21.13 9.20 -8.23
CA ARG A 33 -19.90 8.76 -8.88
C ARG A 33 -19.87 7.24 -9.02
N PRO A 34 -19.32 6.70 -10.12
CA PRO A 34 -19.25 5.27 -10.26
C PRO A 34 -18.11 4.74 -9.37
N THR A 35 -18.49 4.03 -8.32
CA THR A 35 -17.62 3.38 -7.33
C THR A 35 -17.55 1.87 -7.53
N SER A 36 -18.28 1.35 -8.51
CA SER A 36 -18.26 -0.07 -8.86
C SER A 36 -16.83 -0.52 -9.19
N PRO A 37 -16.42 -1.72 -8.76
CA PRO A 37 -15.13 -2.26 -9.14
C PRO A 37 -15.08 -2.49 -10.66
N LEU A 38 -13.89 -2.28 -11.24
CA LEU A 38 -13.58 -2.63 -12.62
C LEU A 38 -12.87 -3.98 -12.65
N LEU A 39 -13.19 -4.79 -13.64
CA LEU A 39 -12.41 -5.99 -13.97
C LEU A 39 -11.46 -5.65 -15.11
N ILE A 40 -10.16 -5.83 -14.87
CA ILE A 40 -9.11 -5.62 -15.87
C ILE A 40 -8.39 -6.96 -16.06
N GLY A 41 -8.81 -7.71 -17.08
CA GLY A 41 -8.41 -9.10 -17.26
C GLY A 41 -8.85 -9.94 -16.05
N LYS A 42 -7.88 -10.48 -15.31
CA LYS A 42 -8.09 -11.28 -14.08
C LYS A 42 -8.06 -10.46 -12.79
N TYR A 43 -7.81 -9.15 -12.88
CA TYR A 43 -7.60 -8.28 -11.72
C TYR A 43 -8.85 -7.47 -11.38
N VAL A 44 -9.10 -7.33 -10.08
CA VAL A 44 -10.14 -6.44 -9.56
C VAL A 44 -9.50 -5.09 -9.25
N VAL A 45 -10.11 -4.02 -9.73
CA VAL A 45 -9.65 -2.65 -9.50
C VAL A 45 -10.78 -1.86 -8.87
N HIS A 46 -10.61 -1.46 -7.61
CA HIS A 46 -11.56 -0.59 -6.93
C HIS A 46 -11.44 0.84 -7.41
N ARG A 47 -12.58 1.51 -7.53
CA ARG A 47 -12.67 2.92 -7.90
C ARG A 47 -13.02 3.76 -6.68
N LYS A 48 -12.14 4.69 -6.33
CA LYS A 48 -12.36 5.64 -5.24
C LYS A 48 -12.33 7.07 -5.76
N PRO A 49 -13.48 7.77 -5.76
CA PRO A 49 -13.51 9.20 -5.99
C PRO A 49 -12.59 9.97 -5.07
N LEU A 50 -11.83 10.91 -5.63
CA LEU A 50 -11.05 11.84 -4.83
C LEU A 50 -11.90 13.07 -4.52
N ALA A 51 -12.02 13.38 -3.22
CA ALA A 51 -12.85 14.48 -2.75
C ALA A 51 -12.43 15.81 -3.38
N ARG A 52 -13.41 16.63 -3.78
CA ARG A 52 -13.22 17.98 -4.34
C ARG A 52 -12.44 18.03 -5.67
N THR A 53 -12.18 16.89 -6.31
CA THR A 53 -11.53 16.81 -7.62
C THR A 53 -12.36 15.97 -8.59
N PRO A 54 -12.27 16.20 -9.92
CA PRO A 54 -12.90 15.32 -10.91
C PRO A 54 -12.23 13.94 -10.99
N MET A 55 -11.08 13.75 -10.37
CA MET A 55 -10.27 12.56 -10.50
C MET A 55 -10.80 11.38 -9.67
N MET A 56 -10.40 10.20 -10.11
CA MET A 56 -10.63 8.92 -9.45
C MET A 56 -9.28 8.29 -9.12
N VAL A 57 -9.20 7.62 -7.98
CA VAL A 57 -8.10 6.73 -7.66
C VAL A 57 -8.53 5.31 -7.97
N TYR A 58 -7.76 4.64 -8.80
CA TYR A 58 -7.88 3.23 -9.12
C TYR A 58 -6.97 2.45 -8.19
N MET A 59 -7.57 1.57 -7.40
CA MET A 59 -6.91 0.75 -6.39
C MET A 59 -6.83 -0.67 -6.92
N ILE A 60 -5.62 -1.13 -7.27
CA ILE A 60 -5.38 -2.48 -7.78
C ILE A 60 -5.44 -3.44 -6.60
N MET A 61 -6.29 -4.46 -6.70
CA MET A 61 -6.52 -5.43 -5.63
C MET A 61 -5.83 -6.75 -5.93
N LEU A 62 -5.26 -7.35 -4.88
CA LEU A 62 -4.85 -8.74 -4.84
C LEU A 62 -5.58 -9.43 -3.68
N GLY A 63 -6.68 -10.13 -3.98
CA GLY A 63 -7.61 -10.59 -2.96
C GLY A 63 -8.22 -9.40 -2.22
N ASN A 64 -8.03 -9.36 -0.90
CA ASN A 64 -8.57 -8.29 -0.04
C ASN A 64 -7.56 -7.16 0.22
N VAL A 65 -6.38 -7.19 -0.41
CA VAL A 65 -5.30 -6.23 -0.17
C VAL A 65 -5.13 -5.31 -1.37
N VAL A 66 -4.94 -4.02 -1.09
CA VAL A 66 -4.60 -3.01 -2.09
C VAL A 66 -3.10 -3.08 -2.36
N VAL A 67 -2.71 -3.46 -3.57
CA VAL A 67 -1.31 -3.65 -3.97
C VAL A 67 -0.74 -2.47 -4.76
N GLY A 68 -1.61 -1.59 -5.25
CA GLY A 68 -1.20 -0.40 -5.98
C GLY A 68 -2.33 0.61 -6.10
N THR A 69 -1.97 1.88 -6.27
CA THR A 69 -2.93 2.96 -6.48
C THR A 69 -2.44 3.89 -7.57
N GLN A 70 -3.34 4.32 -8.46
CA GLN A 70 -3.02 5.23 -9.55
C GLN A 70 -4.22 6.09 -9.93
N ILE A 71 -3.95 7.25 -10.55
CA ILE A 71 -4.99 8.21 -10.96
C ILE A 71 -5.56 7.84 -12.34
N SER A 72 -4.74 7.28 -13.23
CA SER A 72 -5.15 6.76 -14.52
C SER A 72 -5.71 5.34 -14.41
N ILE A 73 -6.57 4.95 -15.36
CA ILE A 73 -7.05 3.56 -15.46
C ILE A 73 -5.83 2.65 -15.71
N PRO A 74 -5.61 1.61 -14.88
CA PRO A 74 -4.49 0.70 -15.06
C PRO A 74 -4.64 -0.18 -16.29
N SER A 75 -3.52 -0.49 -16.92
CA SER A 75 -3.44 -1.57 -17.89
C SER A 75 -3.29 -2.93 -17.18
N ILE A 76 -3.46 -4.02 -17.93
CA ILE A 76 -3.21 -5.38 -17.43
C ILE A 76 -1.75 -5.51 -16.95
N ALA A 77 -0.80 -4.92 -17.68
CA ALA A 77 0.61 -4.95 -17.34
C ALA A 77 0.91 -4.23 -16.01
N ASP A 78 0.24 -3.10 -15.74
CA ASP A 78 0.38 -2.39 -14.47
C ASP A 78 -0.12 -3.23 -13.30
N CYS A 79 -1.25 -3.93 -13.49
CA CYS A 79 -1.79 -4.84 -12.49
C CYS A 79 -0.90 -6.06 -12.24
N ASP A 80 -0.33 -6.66 -13.30
CA ASP A 80 0.64 -7.76 -13.19
C ASP A 80 1.88 -7.31 -12.42
N ALA A 81 2.43 -6.14 -12.76
CA ALA A 81 3.60 -5.59 -12.10
C ALA A 81 3.34 -5.29 -10.62
N ALA A 82 2.20 -4.67 -10.29
CA ALA A 82 1.82 -4.40 -8.90
C ALA A 82 1.66 -5.69 -8.09
N SER A 83 1.01 -6.70 -8.66
CA SER A 83 0.81 -8.00 -8.01
C SER A 83 2.14 -8.74 -7.78
N LYS A 84 3.06 -8.69 -8.76
CA LYS A 84 4.38 -9.32 -8.65
C LYS A 84 5.21 -8.67 -7.53
N ARG A 85 5.17 -7.33 -7.44
CA ARG A 85 5.85 -6.57 -6.37
C ARG A 85 5.32 -6.95 -4.99
N GLU A 86 4.01 -7.03 -4.82
CA GLU A 86 3.46 -7.39 -3.50
C GLU A 86 3.80 -8.84 -3.12
N ARG A 87 3.74 -9.78 -4.05
CA ARG A 87 4.14 -11.17 -3.77
C ARG A 87 5.61 -11.27 -3.34
N ALA A 88 6.50 -10.54 -4.00
CA ALA A 88 7.90 -10.47 -3.60
C ALA A 88 8.07 -9.86 -2.21
N ARG A 89 7.30 -8.80 -1.89
CA ARG A 89 7.29 -8.19 -0.56
C ARG A 89 6.85 -9.17 0.52
N LEU A 90 5.77 -9.91 0.27
CA LEU A 90 5.25 -10.93 1.21
C LEU A 90 6.26 -12.05 1.46
N ALA A 91 6.94 -12.52 0.41
CA ALA A 91 7.99 -13.53 0.54
C ALA A 91 9.14 -13.02 1.43
N ALA A 92 9.63 -11.80 1.19
CA ALA A 92 10.70 -11.21 1.99
C ALA A 92 10.28 -10.99 3.46
N VAL A 93 9.02 -10.60 3.72
CA VAL A 93 8.49 -10.45 5.07
C VAL A 93 8.41 -11.80 5.78
N ALA A 94 7.97 -12.85 5.10
CA ALA A 94 7.91 -14.20 5.66
C ALA A 94 9.30 -14.72 6.05
N GLU A 95 10.31 -14.54 5.19
CA GLU A 95 11.70 -14.89 5.50
C GLU A 95 12.25 -14.10 6.69
N ALA A 96 11.95 -12.81 6.78
CA ALA A 96 12.35 -11.99 7.91
C ALA A 96 11.66 -12.42 9.22
N GLN A 97 10.40 -12.85 9.14
CA GLN A 97 9.64 -13.35 10.29
C GLN A 97 10.23 -14.68 10.79
N THR A 98 10.47 -15.65 9.91
CA THR A 98 11.06 -16.94 10.32
C THR A 98 12.43 -16.76 10.98
N ALA A 99 13.27 -15.86 10.44
CA ALA A 99 14.55 -15.52 11.03
C ALA A 99 14.41 -14.85 12.41
N ARG A 100 13.41 -13.99 12.60
CA ARG A 100 13.12 -13.37 13.91
C ARG A 100 12.61 -14.40 14.91
N ASP A 101 11.67 -15.24 14.50
CA ASP A 101 11.07 -16.27 15.36
C ASP A 101 12.13 -17.28 15.83
N ALA A 102 13.03 -17.68 14.93
CA ALA A 102 14.17 -18.54 15.29
C ALA A 102 15.09 -17.88 16.34
N LYS A 103 15.35 -16.57 16.22
CA LYS A 103 16.14 -15.82 17.21
C LYS A 103 15.42 -15.71 18.56
N VAL A 104 14.13 -15.41 18.55
CA VAL A 104 13.32 -15.34 19.77
C VAL A 104 13.29 -16.69 20.47
N ALA A 105 13.03 -17.77 19.74
CA ALA A 105 13.06 -19.13 20.29
C ALA A 105 14.43 -19.48 20.90
N ALA A 106 15.53 -19.10 20.25
CA ALA A 106 16.87 -19.32 20.79
C ALA A 106 17.12 -18.54 22.09
N CYS A 107 16.67 -17.29 22.17
CA CYS A 107 16.73 -16.48 23.40
C CYS A 107 15.88 -17.08 24.52
N ASP A 108 14.67 -17.55 24.19
CA ASP A 108 13.76 -18.18 25.16
C ASP A 108 14.30 -19.51 25.69
N MET A 109 14.94 -20.32 24.83
CA MET A 109 15.61 -21.53 25.28
C MET A 109 16.75 -21.22 26.27
N LYS A 110 17.56 -20.21 25.98
CA LYS A 110 18.64 -19.76 26.88
C LYS A 110 18.08 -19.26 28.21
N SER A 111 17.01 -18.46 28.20
CA SER A 111 16.40 -17.93 29.42
C SER A 111 15.73 -19.02 30.27
N ARG A 112 15.12 -20.03 29.63
CA ARG A 112 14.58 -21.20 30.33
C ARG A 112 15.68 -22.03 30.97
N ALA A 113 16.81 -22.22 30.28
CA ALA A 113 17.96 -22.95 30.82
C ALA A 113 18.63 -22.24 32.00
N THR A 114 18.72 -20.90 31.99
CA THR A 114 19.23 -20.17 33.16
C THR A 114 18.26 -20.23 34.34
N ARG A 115 16.95 -20.09 34.09
CA ARG A 115 15.92 -20.22 35.13
C ARG A 115 15.90 -21.62 35.76
N SER A 116 16.04 -22.68 34.98
CA SER A 116 16.07 -24.05 35.52
C SER A 116 17.30 -24.28 36.40
N LYS A 117 18.47 -23.76 36.00
CA LYS A 117 19.69 -23.78 36.82
C LYS A 117 19.51 -23.03 38.15
N HIS A 118 18.98 -21.80 38.12
CA HIS A 118 18.70 -21.05 39.34
C HIS A 118 17.68 -21.76 40.25
N LYS A 119 16.64 -22.35 39.67
CA LYS A 119 15.65 -23.12 40.44
C LYS A 119 16.28 -24.35 41.11
N ALA A 120 17.13 -25.08 40.41
CA ALA A 120 17.84 -26.23 40.95
C ALA A 120 18.82 -25.83 42.07
N ALA A 121 19.58 -24.76 41.87
CA ALA A 121 20.49 -24.22 42.89
C ALA A 121 19.75 -23.79 44.16
N ASN A 122 18.62 -23.08 44.01
CA ASN A 122 17.79 -22.68 45.14
C ASN A 122 17.18 -23.88 45.88
N ALA A 123 16.76 -24.92 45.14
CA ALA A 123 16.23 -26.15 45.74
C ALA A 123 17.30 -26.94 46.52
N ALA A 124 18.54 -26.98 46.04
CA ALA A 124 19.65 -27.60 46.76
C ALA A 124 19.96 -26.86 48.07
N ARG A 125 20.04 -25.52 48.01
CA ARG A 125 20.28 -24.68 49.19
C ARG A 125 19.17 -24.79 50.24
N ALA A 126 17.92 -24.97 49.80
CA ALA A 126 16.79 -25.19 50.71
C ALA A 126 16.85 -26.55 51.43
N LYS A 127 17.45 -27.58 50.81
CA LYS A 127 17.64 -28.91 51.43
C LYS A 127 18.78 -28.93 52.43
N GLU A 128 19.83 -28.15 52.22
CA GLU A 128 20.95 -28.02 53.17
C GLU A 128 20.58 -27.23 54.43
N ALA A 129 19.51 -26.43 54.37
CA ALA A 129 19.03 -25.59 55.47
C ALA A 129 17.91 -26.23 56.30
N ALA A 130 17.49 -27.46 55.98
CA ALA A 130 16.45 -28.23 56.66
C ALA A 130 17.05 -29.45 57.37
#